data_AF-A0A7V2EET0-F1
#
_entry.id   AF-A0A7V2EET0-F1
#
_cell.length_a   1.000
_cell.length_b   1.000
_cell.length_c   1.000
_cell.angle_alpha   90.00
_cell.angle_beta   90.00
_cell.angle_gamma   90.00
#
_symmetry.space_group_name_H-M   'P 1'
#
loop_
_entity.id
_entity.type
_entity.pdbx_description
1 polymer ?
#
loop_
_entity_poly.entity_id
_entity_poly.type
_entity_poly.pdbx_seq_one_letter_code
_entity_poly.pdbx_strand_id
1 'polypeptide(L)'
;MNVENRGVPTLLTRILLRKRGAFLLAVVYLVLAGAYIWVSGHAVKAISGQDAALLHRLEILKGWVFVLLTAVALYAILRMVVRATGKERQVSEELLRVHERLKLLVEANPHFFFYTQDREGNVTYVSPSVEAITGRPVSEWLKHTHWWTTDSPINEEARRKTY
;
A
#
# COMPACT_ATOMS: atom_id res chain seq x y z
N MET A 1 0.68 -21.32 -16.74
CA MET A 1 0.31 -19.99 -17.26
C MET A 1 0.90 -18.93 -16.35
N ASN A 2 1.60 -17.95 -16.93
CA ASN A 2 2.49 -17.00 -16.27
C ASN A 2 1.70 -16.05 -15.33
N VAL A 3 1.78 -16.25 -14.01
CA VAL A 3 1.25 -15.32 -13.00
C VAL A 3 2.33 -14.30 -12.67
N GLU A 4 2.79 -13.61 -13.70
CA GLU A 4 3.67 -12.47 -13.54
C GLU A 4 2.79 -11.22 -13.56
N ASN A 5 3.00 -10.35 -12.57
CA ASN A 5 2.66 -8.93 -12.63
C ASN A 5 1.22 -8.50 -12.25
N ARG A 6 0.76 -8.83 -11.04
CA ARG A 6 -0.27 -8.02 -10.35
C ARG A 6 0.35 -7.17 -9.25
N GLY A 7 0.88 -6.00 -9.62
CA GLY A 7 0.76 -4.73 -8.88
C GLY A 7 1.10 -4.65 -7.39
N VAL A 8 1.79 -5.62 -6.77
CA VAL A 8 2.28 -5.46 -5.41
C VAL A 8 3.50 -4.54 -5.47
N PRO A 9 3.46 -3.31 -4.91
CA PRO A 9 4.65 -2.48 -4.86
C PRO A 9 5.72 -3.24 -4.07
N THR A 10 6.79 -3.64 -4.76
CA THR A 10 7.92 -4.36 -4.18
C THR A 10 8.50 -3.56 -3.03
N LEU A 11 9.14 -4.24 -2.07
CA LEU A 11 9.78 -3.59 -0.90
C LEU A 11 10.70 -2.42 -1.29
N LEU A 12 11.25 -2.46 -2.51
CA LEU A 12 12.03 -1.40 -3.14
C LEU A 12 11.23 -0.13 -3.36
N THR A 13 10.00 -0.21 -3.86
CA THR A 13 9.12 0.96 -4.08
C THR A 13 8.78 1.65 -2.76
N ARG A 14 8.56 0.86 -1.69
CA ARG A 14 8.31 1.36 -0.32
C ARG A 14 9.53 2.08 0.28
N ILE A 15 10.73 1.55 0.06
CA ILE A 15 11.99 2.19 0.49
C ILE A 15 12.26 3.46 -0.34
N LEU A 16 12.00 3.42 -1.65
CA LEU A 16 12.18 4.55 -2.55
C LEU A 16 11.23 5.70 -2.23
N LEU A 17 9.95 5.44 -1.90
CA LEU A 17 9.00 6.46 -1.43
C LEU A 17 9.45 7.11 -0.11
N ARG A 18 9.95 6.31 0.84
CA ARG A 18 10.48 6.80 2.12
C ARG A 18 11.77 7.61 1.96
N LYS A 19 12.67 7.20 1.04
CA LYS A 19 13.89 7.94 0.71
C LYS A 19 13.59 9.23 -0.06
N ARG A 20 12.63 9.23 -0.99
CA ARG A 20 12.22 10.41 -1.76
C ARG A 20 11.69 11.52 -0.85
N GLY A 21 10.89 11.18 0.16
CA GLY A 21 10.40 12.16 1.14
C GLY A 21 11.51 12.84 1.93
N ALA A 22 12.46 12.05 2.46
CA ALA A 22 13.62 12.59 3.20
C ALA A 22 14.58 13.39 2.29
N PHE A 23 14.79 12.95 1.06
CA PHE A 23 15.61 13.65 0.08
C PHE A 23 14.97 14.97 -0.37
N LEU A 24 13.66 14.99 -0.63
CA LEU A 24 12.93 16.22 -0.94
C LEU A 24 13.01 17.22 0.22
N LEU A 25 12.90 16.74 1.47
CA LEU A 25 13.06 17.57 2.66
C LEU A 25 14.44 18.25 2.67
N ALA A 26 15.50 17.49 2.42
CA ALA A 26 16.88 17.98 2.38
C ALA A 26 17.12 18.97 1.23
N VAL A 27 16.59 18.69 0.03
CA VAL A 27 16.72 19.56 -1.14
C VAL A 27 15.94 20.86 -0.96
N VAL A 28 14.69 20.79 -0.47
CA VAL A 28 13.88 21.97 -0.17
C VAL A 28 14.56 22.83 0.88
N TYR A 29 15.06 22.22 1.95
CA TYR A 29 15.83 22.92 2.97
C TYR A 29 17.09 23.59 2.39
N LEU A 30 17.84 22.89 1.53
CA LEU A 30 19.06 23.41 0.91
C LEU A 30 18.78 24.57 -0.05
N VAL A 31 17.74 24.48 -0.88
CA VAL A 31 17.32 25.56 -1.79
C VAL A 31 16.85 26.78 -1.01
N LEU A 32 16.05 26.57 0.04
CA LEU A 32 15.57 27.64 0.89
C LEU A 32 16.75 28.29 1.65
N ALA A 33 17.64 27.50 2.25
CA ALA A 33 18.83 28.01 2.94
C ALA A 33 19.76 28.79 1.99
N GLY A 34 19.94 28.30 0.76
CA GLY A 34 20.69 29.01 -0.28
C GLY A 34 20.04 30.34 -0.69
N ALA A 35 18.71 30.34 -0.87
CA ALA A 35 17.94 31.55 -1.15
C ALA A 35 18.03 32.56 0.01
N TYR A 36 18.03 32.09 1.25
CA TYR A 36 18.20 32.92 2.45
C TYR A 36 19.58 33.58 2.49
N ILE A 37 20.65 32.82 2.24
CA ILE A 37 22.01 33.37 2.19
C ILE A 37 22.13 34.41 1.06
N TRP A 38 21.53 34.15 -0.09
CA TRP A 38 21.55 35.05 -1.25
C TRP A 38 20.76 36.35 -0.99
N VAL A 39 19.54 36.26 -0.45
CA VAL A 39 18.69 37.42 -0.11
C VAL A 39 19.32 38.24 1.03
N SER A 40 19.94 37.58 2.01
CA SER A 40 20.68 38.22 3.09
C SER A 40 21.84 39.08 2.56
N GLY A 41 22.57 38.60 1.55
CA GLY A 41 23.68 39.35 0.96
C GLY A 41 23.28 40.51 0.04
N HIS A 42 22.11 40.45 -0.61
CA HIS A 42 21.73 41.40 -1.65
C HIS A 42 20.91 42.62 -1.15
N ALA A 43 20.17 42.48 -0.05
CA ALA A 43 19.37 43.58 0.51
C ALA A 43 20.22 44.75 1.04
N VAL A 44 21.45 44.46 1.49
CA VAL A 44 22.39 45.42 2.07
C VAL A 44 22.95 46.38 1.01
N LYS A 45 23.04 45.97 -0.25
CA LYS A 45 23.68 46.79 -1.31
C LYS A 45 22.69 47.67 -2.09
N ALA A 46 21.41 47.30 -2.15
CA ALA A 46 20.42 48.00 -2.98
C ALA A 46 19.71 49.17 -2.28
N ILE A 47 19.75 49.24 -0.95
CA ILE A 47 19.05 50.26 -0.13
C ILE A 47 20.07 51.12 0.64
N SER A 48 21.28 51.31 0.10
CA SER A 48 22.33 52.17 0.68
C SER A 48 22.01 53.67 0.54
N GLY A 49 20.87 54.09 1.09
CA GLY A 49 20.40 55.47 1.23
C GLY A 49 19.90 55.73 2.66
N GLN A 50 20.84 56.10 3.54
CA GLN A 50 20.73 56.91 4.76
C GLN A 50 19.78 56.60 5.95
N ASP A 51 18.98 55.52 6.02
CA ASP A 51 18.20 55.19 7.24
C ASP A 51 18.52 53.83 7.90
N ALA A 52 19.54 53.82 8.77
CA ALA A 52 20.03 52.61 9.45
C ALA A 52 18.97 51.89 10.33
N ALA A 53 18.02 52.63 10.92
CA ALA A 53 17.02 52.05 11.82
C ALA A 53 15.89 51.28 11.10
N LEU A 54 15.49 51.74 9.91
CA LEU A 54 14.50 51.05 9.08
C LEU A 54 15.11 49.83 8.38
N LEU A 55 16.38 49.91 7.98
CA LEU A 55 17.14 48.79 7.42
C LEU A 55 17.22 47.61 8.41
N HIS A 56 17.59 47.88 9.66
CA HIS A 56 17.72 46.82 10.67
C HIS A 56 16.39 46.09 10.96
N ARG A 57 15.26 46.82 11.04
CA ARG A 57 13.93 46.21 11.26
C ARG A 57 13.47 45.38 10.06
N LEU A 58 13.76 45.84 8.84
CA LEU A 58 13.43 45.12 7.61
C LEU A 58 14.29 43.87 7.44
N GLU A 59 15.55 43.88 7.88
CA GLU A 59 16.41 42.70 7.88
C GLU A 59 15.89 41.60 8.80
N ILE A 60 15.49 41.95 10.02
CA ILE A 60 14.95 40.99 10.98
C ILE A 60 13.61 40.43 10.48
N LEU A 61 12.71 41.28 9.99
CA LEU A 61 11.39 40.85 9.51
C LEU A 61 11.50 39.87 8.33
N LYS A 62 12.43 40.11 7.40
CA LYS A 62 12.70 39.20 6.27
C LYS A 62 13.15 37.81 6.73
N GLY A 63 13.99 37.75 7.77
CA GLY A 63 14.43 36.49 8.36
C GLY A 63 13.28 35.70 8.99
N TRP A 64 12.39 36.38 9.70
CA TRP A 64 11.23 35.75 10.34
C TRP A 64 10.21 35.22 9.30
N VAL A 65 9.99 35.95 8.20
CA VAL A 65 9.15 35.47 7.08
C VAL A 65 9.75 34.22 6.45
N PHE A 66 11.07 34.14 6.31
CA PHE A 66 11.74 32.97 5.77
C PHE A 66 11.63 31.74 6.69
N VAL A 67 11.87 31.91 8.00
CA VAL A 67 11.71 30.80 8.96
C VAL A 67 10.26 30.32 9.00
N LEU A 68 9.30 31.24 8.97
CA LEU A 68 7.88 30.87 8.92
C LEU A 68 7.55 30.06 7.65
N LEU A 69 8.02 30.52 6.49
CA LEU A 69 7.75 29.87 5.21
C LEU A 69 8.39 28.47 5.13
N THR A 70 9.62 28.33 5.64
CA THR A 70 10.30 27.03 5.69
C THR A 70 9.63 26.07 6.68
N ALA A 71 9.23 26.54 7.86
CA ALA A 71 8.52 25.74 8.85
C ALA A 71 7.16 25.24 8.31
N VAL A 72 6.41 26.09 7.61
CA VAL A 72 5.13 25.72 6.98
C VAL A 72 5.35 24.69 5.86
N ALA A 73 6.35 24.90 4.99
CA ALA A 73 6.66 23.96 3.92
C ALA A 73 7.08 22.58 4.47
N LEU A 74 7.96 22.55 5.48
CA LEU A 74 8.40 21.32 6.14
C LEU A 74 7.23 20.59 6.81
N TYR A 75 6.37 21.32 7.52
CA TYR A 75 5.19 20.75 8.16
C TYR A 75 4.19 20.18 7.15
N ALA A 76 3.96 20.87 6.02
CA ALA A 76 3.08 20.40 4.96
C ALA A 76 3.60 19.11 4.32
N ILE A 77 4.90 19.04 4.02
CA ILE A 77 5.56 17.83 3.47
C ILE A 77 5.47 16.68 4.47
N LEU A 78 5.79 16.93 5.75
CA LEU A 78 5.71 15.92 6.80
C LEU A 78 4.27 15.37 6.91
N ARG A 79 3.26 16.25 6.95
CA ARG A 79 1.85 15.81 6.97
C ARG A 79 1.44 15.03 5.74
N MET A 80 1.89 15.43 4.55
CA MET A 80 1.60 14.71 3.32
C MET A 80 2.17 13.29 3.35
N VAL A 81 3.42 13.13 3.78
CA VAL A 81 4.08 11.81 3.88
C VAL A 81 3.40 10.91 4.90
N VAL A 82 3.06 11.43 6.08
CA VAL A 82 2.37 10.64 7.13
C VAL A 82 0.98 10.18 6.68
N ARG A 83 0.23 11.03 5.96
CA ARG A 83 -1.08 10.65 5.42
C ARG A 83 -0.97 9.58 4.34
N ALA A 84 0.08 9.61 3.52
CA ALA A 84 0.30 8.62 2.48
C ALA A 84 0.58 7.23 3.07
N THR A 85 1.41 7.14 4.12
CA THR A 85 1.72 5.86 4.78
C THR A 85 0.56 5.32 5.62
N GLY A 86 -0.25 6.19 6.23
CA GLY A 86 -1.44 5.79 6.99
C GLY A 86 -2.48 5.05 6.13
N LYS A 87 -2.73 5.54 4.90
CA LYS A 87 -3.71 4.92 3.99
C LYS A 87 -3.31 3.49 3.58
N GLU A 88 -2.04 3.24 3.27
CA GLU A 88 -1.59 1.90 2.89
C GLU A 88 -1.75 0.88 4.03
N ARG A 89 -1.46 1.29 5.27
CA ARG A 89 -1.63 0.42 6.43
C ARG A 89 -3.09 0.07 6.67
N GLN A 90 -3.97 1.06 6.62
CA GLN A 90 -5.41 0.86 6.81
C GLN A 90 -5.99 -0.12 5.78
N VAL A 91 -5.64 0.03 4.50
CA VAL A 91 -6.11 -0.89 3.44
C VAL A 91 -5.59 -2.31 3.66
N SER A 92 -4.33 -2.47 4.07
CA SER A 92 -3.76 -3.79 4.35
C SER A 92 -4.40 -4.46 5.57
N GLU A 93 -4.65 -3.71 6.64
CA GLU A 93 -5.31 -4.20 7.85
C GLU A 93 -6.77 -4.59 7.56
N GLU A 94 -7.47 -3.78 6.77
CA GLU A 94 -8.84 -4.06 6.35
C GLU A 94 -8.93 -5.32 5.49
N LEU A 95 -8.01 -5.50 4.53
CA LEU A 95 -7.91 -6.72 3.72
C LEU A 95 -7.67 -7.96 4.56
N LEU A 96 -6.75 -7.90 5.54
CA LEU A 96 -6.49 -9.00 6.46
C LEU A 96 -7.74 -9.32 7.29
N ARG A 97 -8.42 -8.31 7.82
CA ARG A 97 -9.63 -8.47 8.62
C ARG A 97 -10.78 -9.10 7.82
N VAL A 98 -10.96 -8.65 6.57
CA VAL A 98 -11.97 -9.23 5.67
C VAL A 98 -11.60 -10.67 5.33
N HIS A 99 -10.33 -10.97 5.05
CA HIS A 99 -9.87 -12.32 4.78
C HIS A 99 -10.10 -13.26 5.96
N GLU A 100 -9.73 -12.86 7.19
CA GLU A 100 -9.97 -13.64 8.40
C GLU A 100 -11.47 -13.87 8.63
N ARG A 101 -12.30 -12.84 8.44
CA ARG A 101 -13.76 -12.98 8.57
C ARG A 101 -14.34 -13.93 7.54
N LEU A 102 -13.91 -13.85 6.29
CA LEU A 102 -14.33 -14.78 5.23
C LEU A 102 -13.88 -16.20 5.55
N LYS A 103 -12.64 -16.37 6.02
CA LYS A 103 -12.12 -17.67 6.46
C LYS A 103 -12.97 -18.28 7.58
N LEU A 104 -13.30 -17.50 8.60
CA LEU A 104 -14.19 -17.95 9.68
C LEU A 104 -15.59 -18.34 9.18
N LEU A 105 -16.18 -17.57 8.26
CA LEU A 105 -17.49 -17.90 7.69
C LEU A 105 -17.46 -19.19 6.87
N VAL A 106 -16.38 -19.39 6.09
CA VAL A 106 -16.16 -20.59 5.28
C VAL A 106 -15.91 -21.82 6.16
N GLU A 107 -15.15 -21.67 7.24
CA GLU A 107 -14.78 -22.78 8.13
C GLU A 107 -15.85 -23.10 9.18
N ALA A 108 -16.71 -22.14 9.56
CA ALA A 108 -17.74 -22.35 10.58
C ALA A 108 -18.91 -23.25 10.12
N ASN A 109 -19.03 -23.54 8.82
CA ASN A 109 -20.11 -24.39 8.31
C ASN A 109 -19.58 -25.79 7.92
N PRO A 110 -19.63 -26.77 8.84
CA PRO A 110 -19.07 -28.11 8.62
C PRO A 110 -19.84 -28.92 7.57
N HIS A 111 -20.98 -28.43 7.06
CA HIS A 111 -21.79 -29.11 6.06
C HIS A 111 -21.56 -28.62 4.63
N PHE A 112 -20.78 -27.56 4.45
CA PHE A 112 -20.43 -27.04 3.13
C PHE A 112 -18.91 -26.99 2.97
N PHE A 113 -18.45 -27.29 1.75
CA PHE A 113 -17.10 -26.99 1.34
C PHE A 113 -17.13 -26.01 0.17
N PHE A 114 -16.14 -25.13 0.15
CA PHE A 114 -15.98 -24.12 -0.88
C PHE A 114 -14.77 -24.50 -1.73
N TYR A 115 -14.86 -24.29 -3.03
CA TYR A 115 -13.73 -24.48 -3.93
C TYR A 115 -13.71 -23.39 -4.99
N THR A 116 -12.52 -23.14 -5.53
CA THR A 116 -12.34 -22.30 -6.71
C THR A 116 -11.61 -23.10 -7.78
N GLN A 117 -11.87 -22.77 -9.04
CA GLN A 117 -11.21 -23.40 -10.18
C GLN A 117 -10.74 -22.35 -11.18
N ASP A 118 -9.74 -22.68 -11.98
CA ASP A 118 -9.32 -21.85 -13.11
C ASP A 118 -10.23 -22.05 -14.34
N ARG A 119 -9.88 -21.45 -15.48
CA ARG A 119 -10.68 -21.53 -16.70
C ARG A 119 -10.61 -22.91 -17.37
N GLU A 120 -9.55 -23.64 -17.05
CA GLU A 120 -9.26 -24.98 -17.53
C GLU A 120 -9.88 -26.07 -16.63
N GLY A 121 -10.56 -25.67 -15.55
CA GLY A 121 -11.26 -26.57 -14.61
C GLY A 121 -10.38 -27.12 -13.49
N ASN A 122 -9.13 -26.67 -13.35
CA ASN A 122 -8.25 -27.12 -12.28
C ASN A 122 -8.65 -26.46 -10.97
N VAL A 123 -8.82 -27.26 -9.91
CA VAL A 123 -9.11 -26.76 -8.56
C VAL A 123 -7.91 -25.96 -8.05
N THR A 124 -8.12 -24.68 -7.76
CA THR A 124 -7.09 -23.74 -7.28
C THR A 124 -7.13 -23.55 -5.77
N TYR A 125 -8.28 -23.77 -5.15
CA TYR A 125 -8.48 -23.75 -3.71
C TYR A 125 -9.65 -24.65 -3.34
N VAL A 126 -9.55 -25.29 -2.18
CA VAL A 126 -10.66 -25.99 -1.53
C VAL A 126 -10.58 -25.79 -0.02
N SER A 127 -11.72 -25.58 0.65
CA SER A 127 -11.76 -25.35 2.09
C SER A 127 -11.44 -26.64 2.86
N PRO A 128 -10.81 -26.54 4.06
CA PRO A 128 -10.49 -27.70 4.88
C PRO A 128 -11.72 -28.52 5.32
N SER A 129 -12.91 -27.91 5.36
CA SER A 129 -14.17 -28.60 5.67
C SER A 129 -14.46 -29.77 4.73
N VAL A 130 -13.86 -29.81 3.54
CA VAL A 130 -13.97 -30.96 2.62
C VAL A 130 -13.45 -32.26 3.24
N GLU A 131 -12.43 -32.20 4.10
CA GLU A 131 -11.90 -33.36 4.81
C GLU A 131 -12.92 -33.90 5.82
N ALA A 132 -13.59 -33.01 6.55
CA ALA A 132 -14.62 -33.39 7.52
C ALA A 132 -15.87 -33.98 6.84
N ILE A 133 -16.23 -33.47 5.66
CA ILE A 133 -17.43 -33.89 4.92
C ILE A 133 -17.17 -35.18 4.14
N THR A 134 -16.01 -35.31 3.49
CA THR A 134 -15.73 -36.39 2.53
C THR A 134 -14.72 -37.42 3.03
N GLY A 135 -14.02 -37.14 4.14
CA GLY A 135 -13.00 -38.01 4.70
C GLY A 135 -11.68 -38.03 3.94
N ARG A 136 -11.51 -37.19 2.90
CA ARG A 136 -10.30 -37.17 2.06
C ARG A 136 -9.52 -35.87 2.14
N PRO A 137 -8.18 -35.97 2.13
CA PRO A 137 -7.30 -34.84 2.34
C PRO A 137 -7.42 -33.78 1.24
N VAL A 138 -7.30 -32.50 1.61
CA VAL A 138 -7.28 -31.35 0.68
C VAL A 138 -6.25 -31.53 -0.44
N SER A 139 -5.11 -32.16 -0.13
CA SER A 139 -4.04 -32.38 -1.11
C SER A 139 -4.41 -33.34 -2.24
N GLU A 140 -5.42 -34.18 -2.05
CA GLU A 140 -5.95 -35.07 -3.09
C GLU A 140 -6.90 -34.30 -4.01
N TRP A 141 -7.77 -33.47 -3.44
CA TRP A 141 -8.67 -32.58 -4.19
C TRP A 141 -7.93 -31.65 -5.15
N LEU A 142 -6.79 -31.09 -4.73
CA LEU A 142 -5.98 -30.18 -5.54
C LEU A 142 -5.28 -30.87 -6.74
N LYS A 143 -5.25 -32.20 -6.80
CA LYS A 143 -4.61 -32.96 -7.89
C LYS A 143 -5.55 -33.34 -9.01
N HIS A 144 -6.86 -33.19 -8.81
CA HIS A 144 -7.87 -33.64 -9.76
C HIS A 144 -8.57 -32.44 -10.42
N THR A 145 -8.74 -32.53 -11.74
CA THR A 145 -9.35 -31.50 -12.59
C THR A 145 -10.82 -31.77 -12.88
N HIS A 146 -11.29 -32.97 -12.57
CA HIS A 146 -12.67 -33.39 -12.79
C HIS A 146 -13.32 -33.66 -11.44
N TRP A 147 -14.61 -33.35 -11.38
CA TRP A 147 -15.50 -33.67 -10.26
C TRP A 147 -15.28 -35.07 -9.71
N TRP A 148 -14.87 -35.11 -8.45
CA TRP A 148 -14.75 -36.35 -7.73
C TRP A 148 -16.15 -36.79 -7.28
N THR A 149 -16.77 -37.64 -8.08
CA THR A 149 -18.00 -38.33 -7.72
C THR A 149 -17.64 -39.59 -6.96
N THR A 150 -18.29 -39.85 -5.82
CA THR A 150 -18.19 -41.16 -5.15
C THR A 150 -18.68 -42.29 -6.07
N ASP A 151 -18.30 -43.54 -5.78
CA ASP A 151 -18.76 -44.73 -6.52
C ASP A 151 -20.25 -45.07 -6.29
N SER A 152 -21.04 -44.10 -5.84
CA SER A 152 -22.48 -44.21 -5.72
C SER A 152 -23.10 -44.39 -7.12
N PRO A 153 -24.07 -45.32 -7.28
CA PRO A 153 -24.81 -45.50 -8.54
C PRO A 153 -25.45 -44.20 -9.05
N ILE A 154 -25.82 -43.28 -8.15
CA ILE A 154 -26.44 -42.00 -8.51
C ILE A 154 -25.52 -41.10 -9.35
N ASN A 155 -24.21 -41.29 -9.23
CA ASN A 155 -23.21 -40.49 -9.94
C ASN A 155 -22.89 -41.04 -11.34
N GLU A 156 -23.32 -42.26 -11.69
CA GLU A 156 -23.14 -42.81 -13.03
C GLU A 156 -23.87 -41.98 -14.08
N GLU A 157 -25.10 -41.56 -13.76
CA GLU A 157 -25.91 -40.72 -14.64
C GLU A 157 -25.25 -39.36 -14.87
N ALA A 158 -24.64 -38.81 -13.83
CA ALA A 158 -23.93 -37.54 -13.91
C ALA A 158 -22.70 -37.70 -14.83
N ARG A 159 -21.87 -38.74 -14.62
CA ARG A 159 -20.71 -39.05 -15.47
C ARG A 159 -21.08 -39.16 -16.95
N ARG A 160 -22.24 -39.75 -17.26
CA ARG A 160 -22.72 -39.86 -18.65
C ARG A 160 -23.09 -38.53 -19.31
N LYS A 161 -23.45 -37.49 -18.55
CA LYS A 161 -23.90 -36.19 -19.09
C LYS A 161 -22.80 -35.14 -19.21
N THR A 162 -21.68 -35.31 -18.52
CA THR A 162 -20.59 -34.33 -18.46
C THR A 162 -19.43 -34.67 -19.41
N TYR A 163 -19.45 -35.85 -20.04
CA TYR A 163 -18.49 -36.30 -21.04
C TYR A 163 -19.17 -36.60 -22.38
#